data_AF-A0A813VP54-F1
#
_entry.id   AF-A0A813VP54-F1
#
_cell.length_a   1.000
_cell.length_b   1.000
_cell.length_c   1.000
_cell.angle_alpha   90.00
_cell.angle_beta   90.00
_cell.angle_gamma   90.00
#
_symmetry.space_group_name_H-M   'P 1'
#
loop_
_entity.id
_entity.type
_entity.pdbx_description
1 polymer ?
#
loop_
_entity_poly.entity_id
_entity_poly.type
_entity_poly.pdbx_seq_one_letter_code
_entity_poly.pdbx_strand_id
1 'polypeptide(L)'
;MQISIVIELFFLFIFSTNRHHRSSYFVQADSASCRKQVECFMCDSRENPACEDSRTFSQIQMPTRLCDDYCLKVWTRENDTVAGDDKTTALRYVRRDCHKIFRYHIKKAETCYQHKKHHTDSFCLCSSDRCNSSINIRLKHIYFWIFSHIFVQHIFIELIIDNQRKNIVTIENKKYEKKKERRIIAPLI
;
A
#
# COMPACT_ATOMS: atom_id res chain seq x y z
N MET A 1 -28.39 -14.85 -13.48
CA MET A 1 -27.97 -13.69 -14.31
C MET A 1 -27.44 -12.51 -13.51
N GLN A 2 -28.04 -12.07 -12.39
CA GLN A 2 -27.59 -10.87 -11.66
C GLN A 2 -26.15 -10.93 -11.12
N ILE A 3 -25.66 -12.11 -10.70
CA ILE A 3 -24.30 -12.25 -10.13
C ILE A 3 -23.20 -12.03 -11.19
N SER A 4 -23.46 -12.43 -12.45
CA SER A 4 -22.50 -12.23 -13.55
C SER A 4 -22.26 -10.75 -13.83
N ILE A 5 -23.33 -9.95 -13.76
CA ILE A 5 -23.28 -8.50 -13.99
C ILE A 5 -22.46 -7.80 -12.89
N VAL A 6 -22.61 -8.23 -11.63
CA VAL A 6 -21.84 -7.65 -10.51
C VAL A 6 -20.35 -7.97 -10.65
N ILE A 7 -19.99 -9.19 -11.06
CA ILE A 7 -18.59 -9.58 -11.27
C ILE A 7 -17.98 -8.79 -12.44
N GLU A 8 -18.69 -8.65 -13.56
CA GLU A 8 -18.21 -7.86 -14.70
C GLU A 8 -18.04 -6.38 -14.34
N LEU A 9 -18.98 -5.78 -13.61
CA LEU A 9 -18.87 -4.40 -13.14
C LEU A 9 -17.70 -4.22 -12.17
N PHE A 10 -17.41 -5.21 -11.32
CA PHE A 10 -16.25 -5.17 -10.42
C PHE A 10 -14.92 -5.24 -11.18
N PHE A 11 -14.80 -6.12 -12.18
CA PHE A 11 -13.61 -6.15 -13.02
C PHE A 11 -13.46 -4.86 -13.84
N LEU A 12 -14.54 -4.33 -14.42
CA LEU A 12 -14.51 -3.05 -15.12
C LEU A 12 -14.11 -1.90 -14.20
N PHE A 13 -14.52 -1.91 -12.94
CA PHE A 13 -14.10 -0.94 -11.93
C PHE A 13 -12.61 -1.06 -11.57
N ILE A 14 -12.07 -2.28 -11.42
CA ILE A 14 -10.63 -2.49 -11.20
C ILE A 14 -9.79 -2.05 -12.41
N PHE A 15 -10.27 -2.31 -13.63
CA PHE A 15 -9.58 -1.90 -14.85
C PHE A 15 -9.72 -0.40 -15.15
N SER A 16 -10.84 0.24 -14.78
CA SER A 16 -11.02 1.68 -14.94
C SER A 16 -10.22 2.48 -13.90
N THR A 17 -10.17 2.01 -12.66
CA THR A 17 -9.33 2.62 -11.61
C THR A 17 -7.83 2.46 -11.88
N ASN A 18 -7.41 1.39 -12.57
CA ASN A 18 -6.03 1.26 -13.06
C ASN A 18 -5.72 2.07 -14.34
N ARG A 19 -6.73 2.61 -15.03
CA ARG A 19 -6.52 3.37 -16.27
C ARG A 19 -6.31 4.88 -16.07
N HIS A 20 -6.50 5.41 -14.87
CA HIS A 20 -6.17 6.80 -14.57
C HIS A 20 -4.69 6.96 -14.21
N HIS A 21 -3.79 6.85 -15.20
CA HIS A 21 -2.50 7.57 -15.11
C HIS A 21 -1.77 7.78 -16.44
N ARG A 22 -2.48 8.17 -17.51
CA ARG A 22 -1.82 8.82 -18.66
C ARG A 22 -2.71 9.91 -19.27
N SER A 23 -2.68 11.11 -18.69
CA SER A 23 -2.85 12.34 -19.45
C SER A 23 -1.51 13.05 -19.50
N SER A 24 -0.73 12.79 -20.56
CA SER A 24 0.44 13.60 -20.90
C SER A 24 -0.03 14.87 -21.60
N TYR A 25 -0.45 15.86 -20.83
CA TYR A 25 -0.43 17.23 -21.35
C TYR A 25 1.02 17.71 -21.31
N PHE A 26 1.65 17.80 -22.48
CA PHE A 26 2.95 18.42 -22.66
C PHE A 26 2.80 19.94 -22.55
N VAL A 27 2.66 20.44 -21.33
CA VAL A 27 3.05 21.80 -21.00
C VAL A 27 4.49 21.68 -20.52
N GLN A 28 5.44 22.02 -21.39
CA GLN A 28 6.85 22.09 -21.02
C GLN A 28 7.06 23.38 -20.21
N ALA A 29 6.59 23.35 -18.97
CA ALA A 29 6.93 24.35 -17.97
C ALA A 29 8.45 24.30 -17.75
N ASP A 30 9.05 25.48 -17.61
CA ASP A 30 10.48 25.61 -17.40
C ASP A 30 10.87 24.80 -16.15
N SER A 31 11.74 23.80 -16.33
CA SER A 31 12.03 22.80 -15.27
C SER A 31 12.70 23.38 -14.03
N ALA A 32 13.10 24.66 -14.08
CA ALA A 32 13.60 25.44 -12.96
C ALA A 32 12.50 26.23 -12.23
N SER A 33 11.41 26.59 -12.91
CA SER A 33 10.36 27.49 -12.38
C SER A 33 9.35 26.81 -11.45
N CYS A 34 9.24 25.47 -11.49
CA CYS A 34 8.31 24.69 -10.66
C CYS A 34 9.02 23.70 -9.72
N ARG A 35 10.29 23.95 -9.38
CA ARG A 35 11.01 23.09 -8.43
C ARG A 35 10.45 23.31 -7.04
N LYS A 36 9.90 22.25 -6.45
CA LYS A 36 9.41 22.27 -5.09
C LYS A 36 10.64 22.20 -4.18
N GLN A 37 10.84 23.22 -3.35
CA GLN A 37 11.77 23.10 -2.23
C GLN A 37 11.13 22.26 -1.15
N VAL A 38 11.91 21.33 -0.61
CA VAL A 38 11.48 20.42 0.45
C VAL A 38 12.49 20.49 1.58
N GLU A 39 12.03 20.67 2.81
CA GLU A 39 12.92 20.62 3.97
C GLU A 39 13.26 19.17 4.31
N CYS A 40 14.53 18.81 4.46
CA CYS A 40 14.96 17.45 4.74
C CYS A 40 15.93 17.40 5.92
N PHE A 41 15.91 16.30 6.66
CA PHE A 41 16.95 16.04 7.66
C PHE A 41 18.28 15.69 6.99
N MET A 42 19.37 16.19 7.56
CA MET A 42 20.75 16.03 7.08
C MET A 42 21.61 15.46 8.21
N CYS A 43 21.99 14.19 8.11
CA CYS A 43 22.86 13.56 9.12
C CYS A 43 23.45 12.24 8.63
N ASP A 44 24.55 11.82 9.23
CA ASP A 44 25.12 10.46 9.12
C ASP A 44 25.20 9.86 10.52
N SER A 45 24.66 8.66 10.72
CA SER A 45 24.66 8.00 12.03
C SER A 45 26.03 7.55 12.51
N ARG A 46 27.01 7.50 11.62
CA ARG A 46 28.42 7.25 11.98
C ARG A 46 29.05 8.44 12.69
N GLU A 47 28.60 9.65 12.37
CA GLU A 47 29.08 10.89 12.98
C GLU A 47 28.18 11.31 14.16
N ASN A 48 26.87 11.16 14.00
CA ASN A 48 25.88 11.51 15.00
C ASN A 48 24.92 10.33 15.26
N PRO A 49 25.10 9.56 16.34
CA PRO A 49 24.26 8.41 16.67
C PRO A 49 22.76 8.74 16.77
N ALA A 50 22.40 9.99 17.06
CA ALA A 50 21.00 10.42 17.06
C ALA A 50 20.35 10.36 15.66
N CYS A 51 21.13 10.25 14.60
CA CYS A 51 20.64 10.04 13.24
C CYS A 51 20.08 8.61 13.05
N GLU A 52 20.33 7.66 13.93
CA GLU A 52 19.70 6.34 13.84
C GLU A 52 18.17 6.42 13.96
N ASP A 53 17.49 5.38 13.51
CA ASP A 53 16.03 5.26 13.65
C ASP A 53 15.69 4.87 15.09
N SER A 54 15.64 5.88 15.97
CA SER A 54 15.21 5.68 17.35
C SER A 54 13.72 5.31 17.38
N ARG A 55 13.38 4.33 18.22
CA ARG A 55 11.97 4.00 18.53
C ARG A 55 11.29 5.08 19.38
N THR A 56 12.11 5.88 20.06
CA THR A 56 11.70 7.00 20.91
C THR A 56 12.23 8.28 20.26
N PHE A 57 11.33 9.04 19.63
CA PHE A 57 11.63 10.38 19.16
C PHE A 57 11.78 11.30 20.37
N SER A 58 12.94 11.27 21.03
CA SER A 58 13.34 12.39 21.86
C SER A 58 13.51 13.60 20.95
N GLN A 59 13.30 14.81 21.49
CA GLN A 59 13.34 16.11 20.80
C GLN A 59 14.76 16.48 20.33
N ILE A 60 15.46 15.57 19.66
CA ILE A 60 16.80 15.81 19.16
C ILE A 60 16.66 16.73 17.96
N GLN A 61 17.23 17.93 18.08
CA GLN A 61 17.35 18.87 16.98
C GLN A 61 18.33 18.31 15.96
N MET A 62 17.82 17.53 15.01
CA MET A 62 18.60 17.07 13.86
C MET A 62 18.73 18.23 12.86
N PRO A 63 19.88 18.37 12.18
CA PRO A 63 20.06 19.42 11.19
C PRO A 63 19.04 19.24 10.05
N THR A 64 18.43 20.33 9.61
CA THR A 64 17.58 20.36 8.42
C THR A 64 18.16 21.26 7.34
N ARG A 65 17.82 20.99 6.07
CA ARG A 65 18.20 21.79 4.91
C ARG A 65 17.07 21.79 3.88
N LEU A 66 16.90 22.92 3.19
CA LEU A 66 16.03 22.99 2.01
C LEU A 66 16.73 22.34 0.81
N CYS A 67 16.08 21.35 0.21
CA CYS A 67 16.57 20.59 -0.92
C CYS A 67 15.73 20.87 -2.17
N ASP A 68 16.39 20.80 -3.33
CA ASP A 68 15.71 20.84 -4.62
C ASP A 68 15.07 19.46 -4.88
N ASP A 69 13.75 19.38 -4.70
CA ASP A 69 12.84 18.26 -4.97
C ASP A 69 12.75 17.11 -3.94
N TYR A 70 13.85 16.52 -3.45
CA TYR A 70 13.77 15.27 -2.66
C TYR A 70 14.65 15.19 -1.42
N CYS A 71 14.10 14.52 -0.41
CA CYS A 71 14.83 13.95 0.71
C CYS A 71 15.25 12.52 0.40
N LEU A 72 16.51 12.20 0.68
CA LEU A 72 17.07 10.86 0.61
C LEU A 72 17.27 10.32 2.02
N LYS A 73 17.01 9.02 2.17
CA LYS A 73 17.46 8.24 3.30
C LYS A 73 18.06 6.93 2.82
N VAL A 74 19.22 6.60 3.36
CA VAL A 74 19.95 5.37 3.08
C VAL A 74 20.18 4.63 4.39
N TRP A 75 19.88 3.34 4.38
CA TRP A 75 20.19 2.36 5.42
C TRP A 75 21.31 1.46 4.93
N THR A 76 22.49 1.78 5.45
CA THR A 76 23.75 1.05 5.38
C THR A 76 23.71 -0.27 6.15
N ARG A 77 23.97 -1.46 5.61
CA ARG A 77 24.41 -2.61 6.41
C ARG A 77 25.90 -2.86 6.17
N GLU A 78 26.71 -2.63 7.19
CA GLU A 78 28.14 -2.98 7.17
C GLU A 78 28.27 -4.49 7.51
N ASN A 79 29.20 -5.19 6.86
CA ASN A 79 29.48 -6.63 7.03
C ASN A 79 28.39 -7.62 6.56
N ASP A 80 27.81 -7.43 5.37
CA ASP A 80 26.96 -8.47 4.74
C ASP A 80 27.80 -9.54 3.99
N THR A 81 29.13 -9.56 4.19
CA THR A 81 30.08 -10.38 3.41
C THR A 81 30.29 -11.80 3.93
N VAL A 82 29.72 -12.22 5.06
CA VAL A 82 29.96 -13.57 5.56
C VAL A 82 28.63 -14.27 5.85
N ALA A 83 28.40 -15.32 5.07
CA ALA A 83 27.33 -16.28 5.28
C ALA A 83 27.37 -16.77 6.74
N GLY A 84 26.48 -16.26 7.59
CA GLY A 84 26.32 -16.74 8.96
C GLY A 84 26.07 -15.67 10.02
N ASP A 85 26.32 -14.39 9.76
CA ASP A 85 26.16 -13.39 10.82
C ASP A 85 24.69 -13.11 11.14
N ASP A 86 24.35 -13.38 12.40
CA ASP A 86 23.05 -13.13 13.01
C ASP A 86 22.50 -11.77 12.59
N LYS A 87 21.26 -11.76 12.09
CA LYS A 87 20.57 -10.56 11.57
C LYS A 87 20.46 -9.41 12.59
N THR A 88 20.82 -9.66 13.84
CA THR A 88 20.73 -8.79 15.01
C THR A 88 22.01 -8.01 15.31
N THR A 89 23.19 -8.45 14.88
CA THR A 89 24.49 -7.83 15.28
C THR A 89 25.16 -6.99 14.19
N ALA A 90 24.71 -7.09 12.94
CA ALA A 90 25.28 -6.29 11.87
C ALA A 90 25.03 -4.78 12.11
N LEU A 91 26.12 -4.00 12.08
CA LEU A 91 26.09 -2.55 12.22
C LEU A 91 25.25 -1.95 11.10
N ARG A 92 24.24 -1.16 11.50
CA ARG A 92 23.35 -0.47 10.57
C ARG A 92 23.61 1.01 10.67
N TYR A 93 24.01 1.63 9.57
CA TYR A 93 24.18 3.07 9.54
C TYR A 93 23.05 3.73 8.74
N VAL A 94 22.64 4.92 9.18
CA VAL A 94 21.59 5.71 8.53
C VAL A 94 22.22 7.00 8.05
N ARG A 95 22.06 7.29 6.76
CA ARG A 95 22.42 8.57 6.18
C ARG A 95 21.19 9.25 5.61
N ARG A 96 20.98 10.50 5.99
CA ARG A 96 19.91 11.38 5.51
C ARG A 96 20.54 12.56 4.77
N ASP A 97 20.08 12.81 3.55
CA ASP A 97 20.71 13.81 2.67
C ASP A 97 19.69 14.46 1.73
N CYS A 98 20.06 15.59 1.14
CA CYS A 98 19.40 16.15 -0.03
C CYS A 98 19.84 15.37 -1.25
N HIS A 99 18.92 15.00 -2.14
CA HIS A 99 19.31 14.35 -3.39
C HIS A 99 18.75 15.06 -4.61
N LYS A 100 19.67 15.52 -5.46
CA LYS A 100 19.34 16.02 -6.79
C LYS A 100 19.21 14.81 -7.72
N ILE A 101 18.08 14.72 -8.41
CA ILE A 101 17.67 13.65 -9.34
C ILE A 101 18.87 12.94 -9.98
N PHE A 102 19.22 11.73 -9.52
CA PHE A 102 20.05 10.80 -10.28
C PHE A 102 19.17 9.86 -11.12
N ARG A 103 19.77 9.32 -12.18
CA ARG A 103 19.23 8.43 -13.23
C ARG A 103 18.57 7.13 -12.73
N TYR A 104 18.34 6.97 -11.44
CA TYR A 104 17.67 5.80 -10.89
C TYR A 104 16.16 5.97 -11.01
N HIS A 105 15.50 5.08 -11.75
CA HIS A 105 14.04 4.97 -11.84
C HIS A 105 13.42 4.52 -10.50
N ILE A 106 13.53 5.35 -9.46
CA ILE A 106 12.97 5.09 -8.13
C ILE A 106 11.63 5.80 -8.07
N LYS A 107 10.58 5.05 -7.69
CA LYS A 107 9.26 5.64 -7.48
C LYS A 107 9.34 6.64 -6.33
N LYS A 108 8.84 7.85 -6.57
CA LYS A 108 8.65 8.89 -5.56
C LYS A 108 7.51 8.46 -4.64
N ALA A 109 7.68 8.63 -3.33
CA ALA A 109 6.58 8.53 -2.38
C ALA A 109 6.50 9.80 -1.54
N GLU A 110 5.32 10.07 -0.99
CA GLU A 110 5.12 11.18 -0.05
C GLU A 110 5.87 10.92 1.27
N THR A 111 5.99 9.65 1.64
CA THR A 111 6.64 9.18 2.87
C THR A 111 7.75 8.18 2.54
N CYS A 112 8.79 8.17 3.36
CA CYS A 112 9.94 7.30 3.15
C CYS A 112 9.63 5.86 3.60
N TYR A 113 9.46 4.97 2.63
CA TYR A 113 9.46 3.52 2.82
C TYR A 113 10.71 2.91 2.19
N GLN A 114 11.07 1.67 2.56
CA GLN A 114 12.17 0.98 1.88
C GLN A 114 11.80 0.68 0.41
N HIS A 115 12.28 1.49 -0.54
CA HIS A 115 11.85 1.42 -1.96
C HIS A 115 12.74 0.52 -2.81
N LYS A 116 14.04 0.47 -2.52
CA LYS A 116 15.00 -0.27 -3.33
C LYS A 116 16.17 -0.74 -2.48
N LYS A 117 16.64 -1.96 -2.75
CA LYS A 117 17.87 -2.53 -2.20
C LYS A 117 18.92 -2.52 -3.32
N HIS A 118 20.10 -1.98 -3.05
CA HIS A 118 21.24 -1.99 -3.96
C HIS A 118 22.43 -2.56 -3.20
N HIS A 119 22.84 -3.79 -3.52
CA HIS A 119 23.76 -4.58 -2.69
C HIS A 119 23.27 -4.70 -1.25
N THR A 120 24.00 -4.16 -0.28
CA THR A 120 23.69 -4.19 1.16
C THR A 120 22.82 -3.01 1.58
N ASP A 121 22.81 -1.96 0.77
CA ASP A 121 22.17 -0.69 1.03
C ASP A 121 20.68 -0.76 0.71
N SER A 122 19.89 -0.11 1.53
CA SER A 122 18.47 0.11 1.28
C SER A 122 18.21 1.60 1.29
N PHE A 123 17.36 2.13 0.41
CA PHE A 123 17.10 3.56 0.40
C PHE A 123 15.67 3.92 0.01
N CYS A 124 15.29 5.16 0.32
CA CYS A 124 14.02 5.78 -0.05
C CYS A 124 14.26 7.18 -0.62
N LEU A 125 13.34 7.63 -1.46
CA LEU A 125 13.24 9.02 -1.90
C LEU A 125 11.83 9.52 -1.64
N CYS A 126 11.71 10.68 -0.98
CA CYS A 126 10.42 11.29 -0.68
C CYS A 126 10.43 12.80 -0.89
N SER A 127 9.25 13.40 -1.13
CA SER A 127 9.09 14.79 -1.61
C SER A 127 8.22 15.67 -0.71
N SER A 128 8.13 15.32 0.57
CA SER A 128 7.39 16.08 1.59
C SER A 128 8.35 16.55 2.68
N ASP A 129 8.02 17.64 3.34
CA ASP A 129 8.92 18.19 4.36
C ASP A 129 9.17 17.17 5.47
N ARG A 130 10.45 16.97 5.77
CA ARG A 130 10.97 16.09 6.81
C ARG A 130 10.54 14.64 6.67
N CYS A 131 10.18 14.23 5.45
CA CYS A 131 9.68 12.87 5.16
C CYS A 131 10.72 11.77 5.39
N ASN A 132 12.01 12.11 5.39
CA ASN A 132 13.12 11.18 5.69
C ASN A 132 13.33 10.94 7.21
N SER A 133 12.40 11.37 8.05
CA SER A 133 12.37 11.05 9.48
C SER A 133 11.84 9.66 9.81
N SER A 134 11.02 9.07 8.93
CA SER A 134 10.30 7.83 9.24
C SER A 134 11.23 6.67 9.52
N ILE A 135 10.90 5.85 10.52
CA ILE A 135 11.57 4.58 10.79
C ILE A 135 11.56 3.72 9.52
N ASN A 136 12.57 2.86 9.35
CA ASN A 136 12.58 1.85 8.30
C ASN A 136 11.33 0.93 8.36
N ILE A 137 10.28 1.32 7.64
CA ILE A 137 9.07 0.52 7.48
C ILE A 137 9.20 -0.26 6.18
N ARG A 138 9.36 -1.58 6.31
CA ARG A 138 9.15 -2.52 5.21
C ARG A 138 7.67 -2.69 5.01
N LEU A 139 7.15 -2.18 3.89
CA LEU A 139 5.84 -2.59 3.37
C LEU A 139 5.90 -4.08 3.02
N LYS A 140 5.58 -4.94 3.99
CA LYS A 140 5.42 -6.36 3.74
C LYS A 140 4.12 -6.54 2.94
N HIS A 141 4.24 -7.12 1.75
CA HIS A 141 3.11 -7.52 0.89
C HIS A 141 2.07 -8.43 1.57
N ILE A 142 2.35 -8.94 2.77
CA ILE A 142 1.49 -9.82 3.56
C ILE A 142 0.15 -9.14 3.89
N TYR A 143 0.12 -7.83 4.16
CA TYR A 143 -1.12 -7.14 4.48
C TYR A 143 -2.10 -7.12 3.30
N PHE A 144 -1.60 -7.00 2.07
CA PHE A 144 -2.45 -7.05 0.88
C PHE A 144 -3.11 -8.44 0.72
N TRP A 145 -2.37 -9.51 0.98
CA TRP A 145 -2.88 -10.88 0.92
C TRP A 145 -3.96 -11.16 1.98
N ILE A 146 -3.75 -10.70 3.22
CA ILE A 146 -4.73 -10.88 4.31
C ILE A 146 -6.02 -10.10 4.01
N PHE A 147 -5.90 -8.82 3.60
CA PHE A 147 -7.08 -8.03 3.24
C PHE A 147 -7.83 -8.62 2.04
N SER A 148 -7.11 -9.11 1.03
CA SER A 148 -7.74 -9.80 -0.11
C SER A 148 -8.46 -11.08 0.32
N HIS A 149 -7.89 -11.85 1.25
CA HIS A 149 -8.52 -13.08 1.74
C HIS A 149 -9.80 -12.79 2.52
N ILE A 150 -9.79 -11.80 3.42
CA ILE A 150 -10.96 -11.40 4.21
C ILE A 150 -12.07 -10.91 3.29
N PHE A 151 -11.74 -10.11 2.27
CA PHE A 151 -12.70 -9.61 1.31
C PHE A 151 -13.36 -10.73 0.49
N VAL A 152 -12.57 -11.69 0.02
CA VAL A 152 -13.10 -12.86 -0.72
C VAL A 152 -13.97 -13.72 0.19
N GLN A 153 -13.58 -13.95 1.43
CA GLN A 153 -14.40 -14.69 2.41
C GLN A 153 -15.74 -14.00 2.67
N HIS A 154 -15.73 -12.67 2.82
CA HIS A 154 -16.95 -11.90 3.03
C HIS A 154 -17.92 -12.01 1.84
N ILE A 155 -17.42 -11.91 0.61
CA ILE A 155 -18.23 -12.10 -0.60
C ILE A 155 -18.83 -13.52 -0.65
N PHE A 156 -18.04 -14.53 -0.29
CA PHE A 156 -18.48 -15.92 -0.31
C PHE A 156 -19.60 -16.18 0.71
N ILE A 157 -19.50 -15.59 1.90
CA ILE A 157 -20.52 -15.68 2.95
C ILE A 157 -21.83 -15.03 2.49
N GLU A 158 -21.78 -13.83 1.92
CA GLU A 158 -22.96 -13.13 1.38
C GLU A 158 -23.64 -13.95 0.28
N LEU A 159 -22.86 -14.54 -0.64
CA LEU A 159 -23.39 -15.41 -1.69
C LEU A 159 -24.07 -16.67 -1.14
N ILE A 160 -23.53 -17.27 -0.08
CA ILE A 160 -24.16 -18.42 0.59
C ILE A 160 -25.49 -17.99 1.22
N ILE A 161 -25.51 -16.87 1.94
CA ILE A 161 -26.72 -16.35 2.60
C ILE A 161 -27.82 -16.07 1.57
N ASP A 162 -27.47 -15.41 0.46
CA ASP A 162 -28.41 -15.13 -0.63
C ASP A 162 -28.96 -16.41 -1.28
N ASN A 163 -28.13 -17.43 -1.43
CA ASN A 163 -28.57 -18.72 -1.97
C ASN A 163 -29.54 -19.43 -1.00
N GLN A 164 -29.26 -19.39 0.30
CA GLN A 164 -30.15 -19.93 1.33
C GLN A 164 -31.51 -19.20 1.35
N ARG A 165 -31.51 -17.87 1.25
CA ARG A 165 -32.76 -17.07 1.17
C ARG A 165 -33.61 -17.47 -0.04
N LYS A 166 -32.99 -17.65 -1.22
CA LYS A 166 -33.70 -18.07 -2.44
C LYS A 166 -34.31 -19.46 -2.31
N ASN A 167 -33.60 -20.40 -1.67
CA ASN A 167 -34.13 -21.74 -1.41
C ASN A 167 -35.35 -21.71 -0.47
N ILE A 168 -35.30 -20.91 0.60
CA ILE A 168 -36.42 -20.76 1.55
C ILE A 168 -37.67 -20.24 0.82
N VAL A 169 -37.55 -19.16 0.04
CA VAL A 169 -38.68 -18.60 -0.73
C VAL A 169 -39.26 -19.62 -1.70
N THR A 170 -38.40 -20.42 -2.34
CA THR A 170 -38.84 -21.46 -3.29
C THR A 170 -39.63 -22.58 -2.58
N ILE A 171 -39.22 -22.98 -1.38
CA ILE A 171 -39.91 -23.98 -0.57
C ILE A 171 -41.27 -23.44 -0.11
N GLU A 172 -41.33 -22.19 0.34
CA GLU A 172 -42.59 -21.56 0.76
C GLU A 172 -43.58 -21.45 -0.40
N ASN A 173 -43.15 -21.00 -1.57
CA ASN A 173 -44.00 -20.92 -2.76
C ASN A 173 -44.58 -22.29 -3.16
N LYS A 174 -43.76 -23.35 -3.15
CA LYS A 174 -44.25 -24.73 -3.39
C LYS A 174 -45.27 -25.19 -2.34
N LYS A 175 -45.11 -24.77 -1.08
CA LYS A 175 -46.08 -25.07 0.00
C LYS A 175 -47.39 -24.34 -0.20
N TYR A 176 -47.35 -23.08 -0.67
CA TYR A 176 -48.54 -22.30 -1.02
C TYR A 176 -49.30 -22.90 -2.20
N GLU A 177 -48.62 -23.32 -3.27
CA GLU A 177 -49.27 -23.97 -4.43
C GLU A 177 -49.96 -25.28 -4.03
N LYS A 178 -49.28 -26.16 -3.29
CA LYS A 178 -49.91 -27.39 -2.75
C LYS A 178 -51.12 -27.10 -1.86
N LYS A 179 -51.12 -26.00 -1.10
CA LYS A 179 -52.27 -25.60 -0.27
C LYS A 179 -53.42 -25.04 -1.11
N LYS A 180 -53.13 -24.42 -2.25
CA LYS A 180 -54.14 -23.92 -3.20
C LYS A 180 -54.85 -25.08 -3.91
N GLU A 181 -54.11 -26.09 -4.36
CA GLU A 181 -54.68 -27.32 -4.95
C GLU A 181 -55.65 -28.03 -3.99
N ARG A 182 -55.28 -28.18 -2.72
CA ARG A 182 -56.16 -28.81 -1.72
C ARG A 182 -57.46 -28.06 -1.45
N ARG A 183 -57.51 -26.74 -1.62
CA ARG A 183 -58.75 -25.95 -1.44
C ARG A 183 -59.71 -26.09 -2.62
N ILE A 184 -59.19 -26.34 -3.83
CA ILE A 184 -60.01 -26.48 -5.04
C ILE A 184 -60.74 -27.83 -5.05
N ILE A 185 -60.20 -28.84 -4.36
CA ILE A 185 -60.79 -30.19 -4.29
C ILE A 185 -61.86 -30.32 -3.19
N ALA A 186 -61.90 -29.39 -2.22
CA ALA A 186 -62.78 -29.46 -1.05
C ALA A 186 -64.29 -29.15 -1.26
N PRO A 187 -64.80 -28.49 -2.32
CA PRO A 187 -66.22 -28.16 -2.43
C PRO A 187 -67.05 -29.16 -3.27
N LEU A 188 -66.56 -30.39 -3.49
CA LEU A 188 -67.24 -31.40 -4.33
C LEU A 188 -67.77 -32.63 -3.57
N ILE A 189 -67.91 -32.53 -2.24
CA ILE A 189 -68.56 -33.55 -1.39
C ILE A 189 -69.66 -32.90 -0.57
#